data_AF-A0A1X7LS12-F1
#
_entry.id   AF-A0A1X7LS12-F1
#
_cell.length_a   1.000
_cell.length_b   1.000
_cell.length_c   1.000
_cell.angle_alpha   90.00
_cell.angle_beta   90.00
_cell.angle_gamma   90.00
#
_symmetry.space_group_name_H-M   'P 1'
#
loop_
_entity.id
_entity.type
_entity.pdbx_description
1 polymer ?
#
loop_
_entity_poly.entity_id
_entity_poly.type
_entity_poly.pdbx_seq_one_letter_code
_entity_poly.pdbx_strand_id
1 'polypeptide(L)'
;MATKHEVKRYKANLSDELHSAALYETLANVEKDETRKQVYHDLAQSEHSHAQTWADKLRANGVEPKGEGRALKTRLMKGLVRLFGADFVLPTLAAAEYADRNKYQGQQDAGRMSADERHHAAVVQALARDGDAHLPPGARIAAAESWHKGAASGNDLRAAVLGANDGLVSNFCLIMGVAGAGTGNKAILLTGLAGLIAGACSMALGEWLSVTNARELASTQIAKEAEEIDEQPEAEEHELALIYRAKGLDANEAKRVASQMMRDKDKALDTLTREELGLDPAELGGNPWSAAGVSFCLFSAGAIFPVMPFLWTHGVSAIVQCVVLSMLALASIGVFTSLFNGRSAGFSALRQIVIGLIAAAFTFGVGRLLGVSIS
;
A
#
# COMPACT_ATOMS: atom_id res chain seq x y z
N MET A 1 -22.62 -30.58 -20.93
CA MET A 1 -22.69 -29.11 -21.06
C MET A 1 -22.58 -28.51 -19.67
N ALA A 2 -21.72 -27.52 -19.50
CA ALA A 2 -21.50 -26.84 -18.22
C ALA A 2 -22.73 -26.02 -17.81
N THR A 3 -22.96 -25.89 -16.51
CA THR A 3 -24.01 -25.04 -15.95
C THR A 3 -23.73 -23.55 -16.20
N LYS A 4 -24.75 -22.70 -16.15
CA LYS A 4 -24.57 -21.22 -16.25
C LYS A 4 -23.60 -20.68 -15.20
N HIS A 5 -23.54 -21.30 -14.03
CA HIS A 5 -22.61 -20.95 -12.96
C HIS A 5 -21.15 -21.28 -13.34
N GLU A 6 -20.92 -22.45 -13.94
CA GLU A 6 -19.60 -22.86 -14.42
C GLU A 6 -19.12 -22.01 -15.61
N VAL A 7 -20.00 -21.66 -16.54
CA VAL A 7 -19.65 -20.74 -17.64
C VAL A 7 -19.26 -19.35 -17.11
N LYS A 8 -19.97 -18.85 -16.08
CA LYS A 8 -19.60 -17.60 -15.41
C LYS A 8 -18.23 -17.71 -14.72
N ARG A 9 -17.96 -18.84 -14.06
CA ARG A 9 -16.66 -19.13 -13.44
C ARG A 9 -15.53 -19.18 -14.46
N TYR A 10 -15.71 -19.87 -15.58
CA TYR A 10 -14.70 -19.96 -16.64
C TYR A 10 -14.36 -18.59 -17.24
N LYS A 11 -15.34 -17.69 -17.37
CA LYS A 11 -15.10 -16.31 -17.78
C LYS A 11 -14.27 -15.52 -16.75
N ALA A 12 -14.59 -15.66 -15.47
CA ALA A 12 -13.84 -15.01 -14.40
C ALA A 12 -12.39 -15.50 -14.35
N ASN A 13 -12.18 -16.82 -14.37
CA ASN A 13 -10.83 -17.40 -14.41
C ASN A 13 -10.05 -16.92 -15.64
N LEU A 14 -10.64 -17.00 -16.84
CA LEU A 14 -10.01 -16.50 -18.07
C LEU A 14 -9.59 -15.02 -17.96
N SER A 15 -10.45 -14.18 -17.37
CA SER A 15 -10.13 -12.76 -17.19
C SER A 15 -8.95 -12.54 -16.23
N ASP A 16 -8.84 -13.35 -15.19
CA ASP A 16 -7.77 -13.24 -14.20
C ASP A 16 -6.44 -13.72 -14.80
N GLU A 17 -6.41 -14.87 -15.48
CA GLU A 17 -5.20 -15.37 -16.18
C GLU A 17 -4.67 -14.35 -17.20
N LEU A 18 -5.58 -13.75 -17.99
CA LEU A 18 -5.20 -12.71 -18.95
C LEU A 18 -4.70 -11.43 -18.28
N HIS A 19 -5.14 -11.13 -17.05
CA HIS A 19 -4.66 -10.00 -16.27
C HIS A 19 -3.23 -10.24 -15.77
N SER A 20 -2.98 -11.41 -15.16
CA SER A 20 -1.68 -11.83 -14.65
C SER A 20 -0.65 -11.96 -15.78
N ALA A 21 -0.99 -12.65 -16.88
CA ALA A 21 -0.15 -12.73 -18.08
C ALA A 21 0.28 -11.34 -18.58
N ALA A 22 -0.68 -10.43 -18.72
CA ALA A 22 -0.43 -9.08 -19.21
C ALA A 22 0.45 -8.26 -18.26
N LEU A 23 0.38 -8.52 -16.95
CA LEU A 23 1.20 -7.85 -15.95
C LEU A 23 2.63 -8.38 -15.96
N TYR A 24 2.82 -9.70 -15.99
CA TYR A 24 4.16 -10.32 -16.09
C TYR A 24 4.87 -9.93 -17.39
N GLU A 25 4.17 -9.88 -18.52
CA GLU A 25 4.74 -9.33 -19.77
C GLU A 25 5.22 -7.89 -19.60
N THR A 26 4.48 -7.08 -18.84
CA THR A 26 4.85 -5.67 -18.64
C THR A 26 6.05 -5.56 -17.72
N LEU A 27 6.14 -6.40 -16.68
CA LEU A 27 7.30 -6.51 -15.80
C LEU A 27 8.55 -6.95 -16.57
N ALA A 28 8.44 -8.00 -17.39
CA ALA A 28 9.53 -8.47 -18.27
C ALA A 28 10.06 -7.37 -19.19
N ASN A 29 9.18 -6.51 -19.72
CA ASN A 29 9.56 -5.44 -20.64
C ASN A 29 10.26 -4.25 -19.96
N VAL A 30 10.02 -4.01 -18.67
CA VAL A 30 10.66 -2.89 -17.94
C VAL A 30 11.86 -3.35 -17.10
N GLU A 31 11.98 -4.66 -16.87
CA GLU A 31 13.05 -5.25 -16.07
C GLU A 31 14.39 -5.15 -16.81
N LYS A 32 15.43 -4.76 -16.06
CA LYS A 32 16.79 -4.57 -16.57
C LYS A 32 17.67 -5.79 -16.33
N ASP A 33 17.38 -6.56 -15.28
CA ASP A 33 18.08 -7.81 -15.01
C ASP A 33 17.58 -8.92 -15.94
N GLU A 34 18.46 -9.45 -16.79
CA GLU A 34 18.09 -10.48 -17.78
C GLU A 34 17.60 -11.79 -17.12
N THR A 35 18.04 -12.11 -15.90
CA THR A 35 17.57 -13.28 -15.15
C THR A 35 16.15 -13.07 -14.66
N ARG A 36 15.86 -11.94 -14.00
CA ARG A 36 14.50 -11.61 -13.52
C ARG A 36 13.52 -11.47 -14.68
N LYS A 37 13.97 -10.85 -15.78
CA LYS A 37 13.21 -10.71 -17.02
C LYS A 37 12.80 -12.04 -17.62
N GLN A 38 13.71 -13.02 -17.64
CA GLN A 38 13.39 -14.37 -18.10
C GLN A 38 12.33 -15.04 -17.20
N VAL A 39 12.45 -14.89 -15.87
CA VAL A 39 11.46 -15.44 -14.94
C VAL A 39 10.07 -14.82 -15.16
N TYR A 40 9.97 -13.49 -15.37
CA TYR A 40 8.69 -12.87 -15.71
C TYR A 40 8.12 -13.36 -17.05
N HIS A 41 8.98 -13.64 -18.04
CA HIS A 41 8.55 -14.19 -19.32
C HIS A 41 7.98 -15.62 -19.15
N ASP A 42 8.64 -16.45 -18.35
CA ASP A 42 8.21 -17.82 -18.07
C ASP A 42 6.87 -17.85 -17.32
N LEU A 43 6.71 -16.96 -16.32
CA LEU A 43 5.43 -16.77 -15.62
C LEU A 43 4.32 -16.31 -16.59
N ALA A 44 4.58 -15.30 -17.42
CA ALA A 44 3.62 -14.83 -18.42
C ALA A 44 3.17 -15.96 -19.37
N GLN A 45 4.10 -16.82 -19.79
CA GLN A 45 3.81 -17.95 -20.68
C GLN A 45 2.93 -19.00 -19.99
N SER A 46 3.16 -19.25 -18.70
CA SER A 46 2.35 -20.17 -17.90
C SER A 46 0.90 -19.68 -17.77
N GLU A 47 0.71 -18.41 -17.42
CA GLU A 47 -0.61 -17.76 -17.35
C GLU A 47 -1.35 -17.77 -18.70
N HIS A 48 -0.62 -17.57 -19.81
CA HIS A 48 -1.20 -17.72 -21.16
C HIS A 48 -1.69 -19.15 -21.44
N SER A 49 -0.96 -20.16 -20.96
CA SER A 49 -1.38 -21.56 -21.09
C SER A 49 -2.64 -21.85 -20.27
N HIS A 50 -2.73 -21.29 -19.07
CA HIS A 50 -3.92 -21.38 -18.22
C HIS A 50 -5.11 -20.66 -18.86
N ALA A 51 -4.91 -19.44 -19.38
CA ALA A 51 -5.91 -18.70 -20.14
C ALA A 51 -6.42 -19.50 -21.36
N GLN A 52 -5.54 -20.14 -22.12
CA GLN A 52 -5.94 -20.98 -23.26
C GLN A 52 -6.83 -22.14 -22.81
N THR A 53 -6.50 -22.79 -21.69
CA THR A 53 -7.32 -23.89 -21.16
C THR A 53 -8.74 -23.42 -20.80
N TRP A 54 -8.89 -22.23 -20.20
CA TRP A 54 -10.21 -21.66 -19.90
C TRP A 54 -10.96 -21.21 -21.16
N ALA A 55 -10.25 -20.67 -22.15
CA ALA A 55 -10.81 -20.29 -23.44
C ALA A 55 -11.35 -21.51 -24.20
N ASP A 56 -10.63 -22.64 -24.18
CA ASP A 56 -11.05 -23.88 -24.82
C ASP A 56 -12.26 -24.51 -24.11
N LYS A 57 -12.30 -24.45 -22.77
CA LYS A 57 -13.51 -24.83 -22.00
C LYS A 57 -14.72 -23.97 -22.35
N LEU A 58 -14.54 -22.67 -22.59
CA LEU A 58 -15.63 -21.78 -23.04
C LEU A 58 -16.10 -22.12 -24.45
N ARG A 59 -15.17 -22.34 -25.39
CA ARG A 59 -15.47 -22.74 -26.78
C ARG A 59 -16.20 -24.08 -26.84
N ALA A 60 -15.79 -25.07 -26.04
CA ALA A 60 -16.45 -26.36 -25.92
C ALA A 60 -17.91 -26.27 -25.42
N ASN A 61 -18.26 -25.15 -24.76
CA ASN A 61 -19.63 -24.86 -24.31
C ASN A 61 -20.35 -23.85 -25.24
N GLY A 62 -19.84 -23.63 -26.45
CA GLY A 62 -20.47 -22.76 -27.46
C GLY A 62 -20.41 -21.27 -27.12
N VAL A 63 -19.53 -20.86 -26.20
CA VAL A 63 -19.34 -19.46 -25.80
C VAL A 63 -18.02 -18.98 -26.39
N GLU A 64 -18.08 -17.95 -27.24
CA GLU A 64 -16.85 -17.31 -27.70
C GLU A 64 -16.13 -16.64 -26.53
N PRO A 65 -14.83 -16.93 -26.32
CA PRO A 65 -14.03 -16.24 -25.33
C PRO A 65 -13.80 -14.81 -25.83
N LYS A 66 -14.59 -13.87 -25.30
CA LYS A 66 -14.28 -12.45 -25.46
C LYS A 66 -13.04 -12.15 -24.61
N GLY A 67 -11.96 -11.73 -25.26
CA GLY A 67 -10.76 -11.27 -24.58
C GLY A 67 -11.06 -10.00 -23.78
N GLU A 68 -11.48 -10.14 -22.52
CA GLU A 68 -11.66 -9.02 -21.59
C GLU A 68 -10.32 -8.49 -21.04
N GLY A 69 -9.28 -8.47 -21.88
CA GLY A 69 -7.98 -7.84 -21.63
C GLY A 69 -8.01 -6.30 -21.55
N ARG A 70 -9.14 -5.74 -21.10
CA ARG A 70 -9.37 -4.30 -20.90
C ARG A 70 -9.88 -4.01 -19.49
N ALA A 71 -9.64 -4.87 -18.51
CA ALA A 71 -9.90 -4.52 -17.13
C ALA A 71 -9.13 -3.22 -16.80
N LEU A 72 -9.85 -2.21 -16.32
CA LEU A 72 -9.27 -0.91 -15.91
C LEU A 72 -8.06 -1.12 -14.98
N LYS A 73 -8.16 -2.13 -14.11
CA LYS A 73 -7.10 -2.64 -13.24
C LYS A 73 -5.80 -2.95 -13.99
N THR A 74 -5.85 -3.70 -15.11
CA THR A 74 -4.67 -4.04 -15.92
C THR A 74 -3.99 -2.80 -16.47
N ARG A 75 -4.75 -1.86 -17.05
CA ARG A 75 -4.17 -0.63 -17.61
C ARG A 75 -3.51 0.24 -16.54
N LEU A 76 -4.14 0.32 -15.37
CA LEU A 76 -3.66 1.10 -14.25
C LEU A 76 -2.36 0.49 -13.69
N MET A 77 -2.32 -0.82 -13.46
CA MET A 77 -1.11 -1.52 -13.02
C MET A 77 0.02 -1.43 -14.05
N LYS A 78 -0.28 -1.60 -15.35
CA LYS A 78 0.73 -1.39 -16.41
C LYS A 78 1.29 0.04 -16.40
N GLY A 79 0.44 1.04 -16.14
CA GLY A 79 0.86 2.42 -15.96
C GLY A 79 1.81 2.59 -14.77
N LEU A 80 1.48 1.99 -13.62
CA LEU A 80 2.32 2.02 -12.42
C LEU A 80 3.67 1.35 -12.65
N VAL A 81 3.71 0.17 -13.26
CA VAL A 81 4.96 -0.53 -13.60
C VAL A 81 5.86 0.33 -14.50
N ARG A 82 5.28 1.07 -15.46
CA ARG A 82 6.06 1.94 -16.37
C ARG A 82 6.55 3.23 -15.72
N LEU A 83 5.78 3.78 -14.79
CA LEU A 83 6.09 5.06 -14.13
C LEU A 83 7.01 4.89 -12.93
N PHE A 84 6.79 3.85 -12.13
CA PHE A 84 7.47 3.62 -10.85
C PHE A 84 8.37 2.38 -10.84
N GLY A 85 8.38 1.60 -11.93
CA GLY A 85 9.22 0.39 -12.06
C GLY A 85 8.57 -0.87 -11.50
N ALA A 86 9.29 -2.00 -11.67
CA ALA A 86 8.83 -3.31 -11.23
C ALA A 86 8.76 -3.42 -9.70
N ASP A 87 9.74 -2.87 -9.00
CA ASP A 87 9.88 -2.99 -7.54
C ASP A 87 8.73 -2.32 -6.75
N PHE A 88 8.05 -1.32 -7.34
CA PHE A 88 6.87 -0.70 -6.74
C PHE A 88 5.64 -1.64 -6.73
N VAL A 89 5.50 -2.50 -7.74
CA VAL A 89 4.30 -3.32 -7.96
C VAL A 89 4.47 -4.75 -7.47
N LEU A 90 5.70 -5.27 -7.50
CA LEU A 90 6.05 -6.64 -7.13
C LEU A 90 5.57 -7.06 -5.74
N PRO A 91 5.67 -6.25 -4.67
CA PRO A 91 5.18 -6.65 -3.35
C PRO A 91 3.67 -6.89 -3.31
N THR A 92 2.91 -6.02 -3.99
CA THR A 92 1.45 -6.12 -4.07
C THR A 92 1.05 -7.31 -4.92
N LEU A 93 1.78 -7.55 -6.02
CA LEU A 93 1.58 -8.71 -6.87
C LEU A 93 1.85 -10.00 -6.09
N ALA A 94 2.98 -10.09 -5.38
CA ALA A 94 3.33 -11.24 -4.55
C ALA A 94 2.28 -11.55 -3.47
N ALA A 95 1.72 -10.52 -2.85
CA ALA A 95 0.64 -10.67 -1.87
C ALA A 95 -0.67 -11.16 -2.51
N ALA A 96 -1.01 -10.64 -3.69
CA ALA A 96 -2.19 -11.08 -4.44
C ALA A 96 -2.05 -12.55 -4.90
N GLU A 97 -0.93 -12.91 -5.50
CA GLU A 97 -0.59 -14.28 -5.92
C GLU A 97 -0.61 -15.26 -4.74
N TYR A 98 -0.11 -14.84 -3.58
CA TYR A 98 -0.16 -15.66 -2.37
C TYR A 98 -1.58 -15.86 -1.83
N ALA A 99 -2.43 -14.83 -1.90
CA ALA A 99 -3.82 -14.94 -1.51
C ALA A 99 -4.59 -15.89 -2.45
N ASP A 100 -4.26 -15.86 -3.74
CA ASP A 100 -4.91 -16.65 -4.78
C ASP A 100 -4.29 -18.04 -5.02
N ARG A 101 -3.20 -18.41 -4.33
CA ARG A 101 -2.50 -19.71 -4.49
C ARG A 101 -3.36 -20.98 -4.41
N ASN A 102 -4.53 -20.89 -3.75
CA ASN A 102 -5.47 -21.99 -3.56
C ASN A 102 -6.77 -21.79 -4.37
N LYS A 103 -6.82 -20.85 -5.32
CA LYS A 103 -8.00 -20.49 -6.11
C LYS A 103 -8.62 -21.67 -6.87
N TYR A 104 -7.80 -22.63 -7.26
CA TYR A 104 -8.23 -23.87 -7.93
C TYR A 104 -8.48 -25.04 -7.00
N GLN A 105 -8.29 -24.88 -5.68
CA GLN A 105 -8.51 -25.94 -4.71
C GLN A 105 -9.99 -26.34 -4.66
N GLY A 106 -10.27 -27.62 -4.92
CA GLY A 106 -11.64 -28.16 -5.00
C GLY A 106 -12.27 -28.14 -6.39
N GLN A 107 -11.58 -27.64 -7.41
CA GLN A 107 -12.02 -27.74 -8.82
C GLN A 107 -11.44 -29.01 -9.45
N GLN A 108 -12.30 -29.99 -9.75
CA GLN A 108 -11.87 -31.28 -10.34
C GLN A 108 -11.20 -31.12 -11.71
N ASP A 109 -11.46 -30.01 -12.40
CA ASP A 109 -10.99 -29.70 -13.75
C ASP A 109 -9.76 -28.76 -13.78
N ALA A 110 -9.15 -28.44 -12.64
CA ALA A 110 -8.01 -27.52 -12.52
C ALA A 110 -6.86 -28.05 -11.63
N GLY A 111 -6.79 -29.36 -11.38
CA GLY A 111 -5.81 -29.96 -10.48
C GLY A 111 -4.33 -29.71 -10.85
N ARG A 112 -4.00 -29.65 -12.15
CA ARG A 112 -2.64 -29.30 -12.63
C ARG A 112 -2.32 -27.83 -12.40
N MET A 113 -3.23 -26.93 -12.73
CA MET A 113 -3.08 -25.48 -12.50
C MET A 113 -2.88 -25.16 -11.02
N SER A 114 -3.55 -25.89 -10.11
CA SER A 114 -3.39 -25.67 -8.67
C SER A 114 -1.96 -25.95 -8.13
N ALA A 115 -1.15 -26.73 -8.83
CA ALA A 115 0.27 -26.90 -8.50
C ALA A 115 1.10 -25.73 -9.06
N ASP A 116 0.79 -25.30 -10.28
CA ASP A 116 1.44 -24.18 -10.97
C ASP A 116 1.21 -22.86 -10.20
N GLU A 117 -0.01 -22.57 -9.74
CA GLU A 117 -0.35 -21.38 -8.92
C GLU A 117 0.50 -21.27 -7.65
N ARG A 118 0.68 -22.39 -6.95
CA ARG A 118 1.51 -22.43 -5.74
C ARG A 118 2.98 -22.20 -6.07
N HIS A 119 3.43 -22.64 -7.24
CA HIS A 119 4.77 -22.39 -7.74
C HIS A 119 4.95 -20.92 -8.16
N HIS A 120 3.99 -20.34 -8.90
CA HIS A 120 3.99 -18.92 -9.28
C HIS A 120 4.07 -18.03 -8.05
N ALA A 121 3.20 -18.26 -7.06
CA ALA A 121 3.22 -17.50 -5.81
C ALA A 121 4.57 -17.61 -5.08
N ALA A 122 5.22 -18.77 -5.09
CA ALA A 122 6.53 -18.96 -4.48
C ALA A 122 7.66 -18.22 -5.24
N VAL A 123 7.64 -18.27 -6.57
CA VAL A 123 8.62 -17.59 -7.44
C VAL A 123 8.48 -16.07 -7.34
N VAL A 124 7.26 -15.55 -7.40
CA VAL A 124 6.99 -14.11 -7.28
C VAL A 124 7.35 -13.59 -5.89
N GLN A 125 7.12 -14.39 -4.84
CA GLN A 125 7.63 -14.08 -3.50
C GLN A 125 9.15 -14.07 -3.43
N ALA A 126 9.84 -15.00 -4.09
CA ALA A 126 11.30 -15.01 -4.13
C ALA A 126 11.85 -13.79 -4.90
N LEU A 127 11.25 -13.42 -6.03
CA LEU A 127 11.63 -12.22 -6.79
C LEU A 127 11.38 -10.92 -6.03
N ALA A 128 10.32 -10.86 -5.21
CA ALA A 128 10.09 -9.74 -4.31
C ALA A 128 11.13 -9.67 -3.17
N ARG A 129 11.73 -10.81 -2.78
CA ARG A 129 12.80 -10.90 -1.77
C ARG A 129 14.20 -10.57 -2.33
N ASP A 130 14.46 -10.80 -3.61
CA ASP A 130 15.81 -10.70 -4.19
C ASP A 130 16.18 -9.28 -4.66
N GLY A 131 15.28 -8.31 -4.56
CA GLY A 131 15.58 -6.88 -4.77
C GLY A 131 16.66 -6.31 -3.83
N ASP A 132 17.01 -7.06 -2.77
CA ASP A 132 17.99 -6.74 -1.73
C ASP A 132 19.37 -7.43 -1.91
N ALA A 133 19.67 -7.96 -3.12
CA ALA A 133 20.86 -8.79 -3.38
C ALA A 133 22.24 -8.13 -3.16
N HIS A 134 22.31 -6.84 -2.79
CA HIS A 134 23.56 -6.14 -2.46
C HIS A 134 23.93 -6.16 -0.96
N LEU A 135 23.18 -6.88 -0.11
CA LEU A 135 23.39 -6.91 1.34
C LEU A 135 24.14 -8.19 1.81
N PRO A 136 24.98 -8.10 2.88
CA PRO A 136 25.65 -9.25 3.48
C PRO A 136 24.67 -10.37 3.92
N PRO A 137 25.08 -11.65 4.00
CA PRO A 137 24.19 -12.78 4.29
C PRO A 137 23.34 -12.63 5.56
N GLY A 138 23.86 -11.99 6.62
CA GLY A 138 23.11 -11.69 7.85
C GLY A 138 22.04 -10.61 7.67
N ALA A 139 22.33 -9.57 6.88
CA ALA A 139 21.37 -8.52 6.53
C ALA A 139 20.27 -9.05 5.60
N ARG A 140 20.55 -10.07 4.77
CA ARG A 140 19.54 -10.74 3.93
C ARG A 140 18.54 -11.56 4.75
N ILE A 141 18.96 -12.17 5.85
CA ILE A 141 18.06 -12.91 6.76
C ILE A 141 17.22 -11.92 7.57
N ALA A 142 17.83 -10.85 8.08
CA ALA A 142 17.11 -9.77 8.78
C ALA A 142 16.10 -9.05 7.87
N ALA A 143 16.46 -8.74 6.61
CA ALA A 143 15.55 -8.18 5.61
C ALA A 143 14.45 -9.18 5.21
N ALA A 144 14.78 -10.47 5.05
CA ALA A 144 13.77 -11.49 4.78
C ALA A 144 12.77 -11.67 5.95
N GLU A 145 13.19 -11.41 7.20
CA GLU A 145 12.31 -11.38 8.38
C GLU A 145 11.55 -10.06 8.56
N SER A 146 12.14 -8.91 8.19
CA SER A 146 11.46 -7.60 8.25
C SER A 146 10.21 -7.57 7.37
N TRP A 147 10.23 -8.28 6.24
CA TRP A 147 9.05 -8.48 5.37
C TRP A 147 7.97 -9.42 5.96
N HIS A 148 8.28 -10.27 6.93
CA HIS A 148 7.28 -11.08 7.64
C HIS A 148 6.62 -10.30 8.79
N LYS A 149 7.22 -9.19 9.24
CA LYS A 149 6.65 -8.29 10.27
C LYS A 149 6.09 -6.97 9.70
N GLY A 150 6.53 -6.55 8.52
CA GLY A 150 6.27 -5.21 7.98
C GLY A 150 5.69 -5.23 6.59
N ALA A 151 4.40 -4.92 6.50
CA ALA A 151 3.78 -4.33 5.34
C ALA A 151 4.39 -2.95 5.01
N ALA A 152 5.70 -2.81 4.82
CA ALA A 152 6.38 -1.52 4.66
C ALA A 152 5.93 -0.79 3.37
N SER A 153 5.90 -1.49 2.23
CA SER A 153 5.35 -0.93 0.98
C SER A 153 3.84 -0.64 1.06
N GLY A 154 3.10 -1.44 1.84
CA GLY A 154 1.67 -1.24 2.09
C GLY A 154 1.38 -0.09 3.05
N ASN A 155 2.26 0.15 4.03
CA ASN A 155 2.11 1.20 5.02
C ASN A 155 2.47 2.57 4.45
N ASP A 156 3.55 2.66 3.66
CA ASP A 156 3.96 3.90 2.97
C ASP A 156 2.92 4.32 1.93
N LEU A 157 2.41 3.34 1.18
CA LEU A 157 1.35 3.58 0.21
C LEU A 157 0.03 3.96 0.88
N ARG A 158 -0.33 3.28 1.97
CA ARG A 158 -1.51 3.60 2.76
C ARG A 158 -1.39 5.02 3.34
N ALA A 159 -0.23 5.38 3.90
CA ALA A 159 0.04 6.73 4.38
C ALA A 159 -0.07 7.76 3.25
N ALA A 160 0.45 7.43 2.05
CA ALA A 160 0.42 8.34 0.93
C ALA A 160 -1.01 8.62 0.43
N VAL A 161 -1.81 7.56 0.29
CA VAL A 161 -3.23 7.66 -0.04
C VAL A 161 -3.99 8.42 1.04
N LEU A 162 -3.71 8.15 2.32
CA LEU A 162 -4.33 8.87 3.43
C LEU A 162 -4.04 10.37 3.34
N GLY A 163 -2.81 10.78 3.05
CA GLY A 163 -2.47 12.20 2.89
C GLY A 163 -3.18 12.89 1.74
N ALA A 164 -3.18 12.27 0.55
CA ALA A 164 -3.90 12.82 -0.60
C ALA A 164 -5.42 12.88 -0.35
N ASN A 165 -5.97 11.86 0.31
CA ASN A 165 -7.38 11.84 0.64
C ASN A 165 -7.75 12.88 1.70
N ASP A 166 -6.91 13.05 2.73
CA ASP A 166 -7.13 14.03 3.79
C ASP A 166 -7.12 15.45 3.23
N GLY A 167 -6.13 15.79 2.40
CA GLY A 167 -6.09 17.08 1.69
C GLY A 167 -7.32 17.33 0.82
N LEU A 168 -7.75 16.33 0.06
CA LEU A 168 -8.95 16.42 -0.77
C LEU A 168 -10.22 16.66 0.06
N VAL A 169 -10.48 15.81 1.05
CA VAL A 169 -11.73 15.86 1.82
C VAL A 169 -11.77 17.09 2.72
N SER A 170 -10.69 17.40 3.44
CA SER A 170 -10.63 18.55 4.34
C SER A 170 -10.86 19.87 3.59
N ASN A 171 -10.17 20.07 2.47
CA ASN A 171 -10.30 21.31 1.71
C ASN A 171 -11.62 21.39 0.94
N PHE A 172 -12.15 20.26 0.46
CA PHE A 172 -13.49 20.20 -0.12
C PHE A 172 -14.56 20.59 0.91
N CYS A 173 -14.50 20.03 2.12
CA CYS A 173 -15.43 20.37 3.20
C CYS A 173 -15.34 21.84 3.61
N LEU A 174 -14.12 22.39 3.69
CA LEU A 174 -13.88 23.80 4.00
C LEU A 174 -14.52 24.72 2.95
N ILE A 175 -14.25 24.47 1.67
CA ILE A 175 -14.81 25.24 0.55
C ILE A 175 -16.34 25.16 0.54
N MET A 176 -16.90 23.97 0.77
CA MET A 176 -18.35 23.79 0.81
C MET A 176 -18.99 24.49 2.01
N GLY A 177 -18.31 24.56 3.16
CA GLY A 177 -18.76 25.36 4.30
C GLY A 177 -18.84 26.85 3.98
N VAL A 178 -17.79 27.42 3.41
CA VAL A 178 -17.79 28.85 3.02
C VAL A 178 -18.79 29.13 1.90
N ALA A 179 -18.90 28.23 0.92
CA ALA A 179 -19.92 28.33 -0.13
C ALA A 179 -21.35 28.29 0.44
N GLY A 180 -21.59 27.46 1.47
CA GLY A 180 -22.87 27.38 2.18
C GLY A 180 -23.27 28.67 2.89
N ALA A 181 -22.27 29.42 3.39
CA ALA A 181 -22.48 30.72 4.01
C ALA A 181 -22.83 31.85 3.02
N GLY A 182 -22.86 31.58 1.71
CA GLY A 182 -23.21 32.57 0.68
C GLY A 182 -22.09 33.56 0.37
N THR A 183 -20.84 33.22 0.69
CA THR A 183 -19.69 34.13 0.49
C THR A 183 -19.31 34.27 -0.98
N GLY A 184 -18.74 35.41 -1.36
CA GLY A 184 -18.29 35.68 -2.73
C GLY A 184 -17.12 34.80 -3.17
N ASN A 185 -17.01 34.58 -4.48
CA ASN A 185 -16.01 33.70 -5.12
C ASN A 185 -14.57 33.93 -4.67
N LYS A 186 -14.14 35.21 -4.54
CA LYS A 186 -12.78 35.56 -4.12
C LYS A 186 -12.47 35.10 -2.69
N ALA A 187 -13.46 35.17 -1.79
CA ALA A 187 -13.30 34.70 -0.43
C ALA A 187 -13.20 33.17 -0.40
N ILE A 188 -14.04 32.46 -1.16
CA ILE A 188 -13.96 31.00 -1.27
C ILE A 188 -12.59 30.55 -1.79
N LEU A 189 -12.09 31.20 -2.86
CA LEU A 189 -10.77 30.90 -3.42
C LEU A 189 -9.65 31.16 -2.40
N LEU A 190 -9.68 32.31 -1.72
CA LEU A 190 -8.70 32.65 -0.69
C LEU A 190 -8.73 31.63 0.46
N THR A 191 -9.92 31.25 0.92
CA THR A 191 -10.07 30.25 1.98
C THR A 191 -9.58 28.87 1.53
N GLY A 192 -9.88 28.46 0.30
CA GLY A 192 -9.43 27.17 -0.24
C GLY A 192 -7.90 27.10 -0.42
N LEU A 193 -7.26 28.18 -0.85
CA LEU A 193 -5.79 28.25 -0.95
C LEU A 193 -5.14 28.32 0.43
N ALA A 194 -5.69 29.12 1.34
CA ALA A 194 -5.21 29.19 2.72
C ALA A 194 -5.35 27.84 3.44
N GLY A 195 -6.49 27.16 3.28
CA GLY A 195 -6.74 25.82 3.81
C GLY A 195 -5.78 24.77 3.25
N LEU A 196 -5.50 24.83 1.94
CA LEU A 196 -4.50 23.96 1.31
C LEU A 196 -3.12 24.15 1.93
N ILE A 197 -2.61 25.39 1.99
CA ILE A 197 -1.26 25.68 2.50
C ILE A 197 -1.17 25.37 3.99
N ALA A 198 -2.14 25.82 4.79
CA ALA A 198 -2.15 25.59 6.23
C ALA A 198 -2.25 24.09 6.56
N GLY A 199 -3.13 23.37 5.86
CA GLY A 199 -3.28 21.92 6.01
C GLY A 199 -2.03 21.16 5.60
N ALA A 200 -1.42 21.49 4.46
CA ALA A 200 -0.20 20.85 3.98
C ALA A 200 0.98 21.08 4.95
N CYS A 201 1.16 22.30 5.45
CA CYS A 201 2.16 22.62 6.48
C CYS A 201 1.90 21.85 7.77
N SER A 202 0.64 21.80 8.24
CA SER A 202 0.26 21.08 9.46
C SER A 202 0.54 19.58 9.32
N MET A 203 0.21 18.98 8.18
CA MET A 203 0.47 17.56 7.93
C MET A 203 1.97 17.27 7.85
N ALA A 204 2.74 18.13 7.17
CA ALA A 204 4.19 18.00 7.07
C ALA A 204 4.88 18.07 8.44
N LEU A 205 4.47 19.04 9.27
CA LEU A 205 4.97 19.18 10.64
C LEU A 205 4.57 18.00 11.51
N GLY A 206 3.32 17.51 11.39
CA GLY A 206 2.84 16.33 12.11
C GLY A 206 3.64 15.07 11.77
N GLU A 207 3.91 14.84 10.48
CA GLU A 207 4.70 13.71 10.03
C GLU A 207 6.16 13.82 10.47
N TRP A 208 6.77 15.02 10.33
CA TRP A 208 8.13 15.27 10.80
C TRP A 208 8.28 14.99 12.29
N LEU A 209 7.34 15.48 13.11
CA LEU A 209 7.35 15.30 14.55
C LEU A 209 7.13 13.84 14.93
N SER A 210 6.23 13.14 14.23
CA SER A 210 5.97 11.72 14.43
C SER A 210 7.24 10.88 14.23
N VAL A 211 7.91 11.07 13.08
CA VAL A 211 9.15 10.33 12.75
C VAL A 211 10.29 10.72 13.68
N THR A 212 10.43 12.01 14.00
CA THR A 212 11.49 12.49 14.90
C THR A 212 11.32 11.92 16.30
N ASN A 213 10.11 11.97 16.87
CA ASN A 213 9.83 11.41 18.19
C ASN A 213 10.05 9.90 18.24
N ALA A 214 9.60 9.17 17.22
CA ALA A 214 9.83 7.73 17.13
C ALA A 214 11.33 7.40 17.12
N ARG A 215 12.12 8.17 16.36
CA ARG A 215 13.57 8.02 16.28
C ARG A 215 14.27 8.39 17.58
N GLU A 216 13.88 9.49 18.22
CA GLU A 216 14.46 9.93 19.50
C GLU A 216 14.19 8.91 20.62
N LEU A 217 12.95 8.41 20.72
CA LEU A 217 12.59 7.35 21.65
C LEU A 217 13.40 6.08 21.40
N ALA A 218 13.48 5.63 20.14
CA ALA A 218 14.26 4.45 19.79
C ALA A 218 15.75 4.63 20.11
N SER A 219 16.33 5.79 19.77
CA SER A 219 17.74 6.07 20.04
C SER A 219 18.05 6.11 21.54
N THR A 220 17.13 6.63 22.35
CA THR A 220 17.28 6.68 23.80
C THR A 220 17.21 5.29 24.40
N GLN A 221 16.28 4.45 23.93
CA GLN A 221 16.16 3.09 24.41
C GLN A 221 17.38 2.25 24.02
N ILE A 222 17.89 2.38 22.79
CA ILE A 222 19.11 1.70 22.33
C ILE A 222 20.34 2.18 23.13
N ALA A 223 20.42 3.48 23.44
CA ALA A 223 21.52 4.00 24.24
C ALA A 223 21.49 3.45 25.68
N LYS A 224 20.29 3.33 26.26
CA LYS A 224 20.09 2.74 27.58
C LYS A 224 20.44 1.25 27.59
N GLU A 225 20.02 0.51 26.57
CA GLU A 225 20.37 -0.90 26.37
C GLU A 225 21.90 -1.10 26.29
N ALA A 226 22.59 -0.22 25.56
CA ALA A 226 24.04 -0.26 25.45
C ALA A 226 24.73 -0.01 26.81
N GLU A 227 24.18 0.88 27.64
CA GLU A 227 24.64 1.13 29.00
C GLU A 227 24.41 -0.09 29.91
N GLU A 228 23.24 -0.73 29.81
CA GLU A 228 22.89 -1.92 30.60
C GLU A 228 23.78 -3.13 30.25
N ILE A 229 24.11 -3.34 28.96
CA ILE A 229 25.08 -4.35 28.52
C ILE A 229 26.48 -4.10 29.12
N ASP A 230 26.88 -2.83 29.30
CA ASP A 230 28.17 -2.45 29.84
C ASP A 230 28.23 -2.59 31.37
N GLU A 231 27.16 -2.18 32.07
CA GLU A 231 27.10 -2.15 33.52
C GLU A 231 26.66 -3.50 34.14
N GLN A 232 25.75 -4.23 33.48
CA GLN A 232 25.07 -5.40 34.01
C GLN A 232 25.00 -6.58 33.01
N PRO A 233 26.14 -7.03 32.45
CA PRO A 233 26.14 -8.06 31.38
C PRO A 233 25.53 -9.40 31.80
N GLU A 234 25.61 -9.76 33.09
CA GLU A 234 25.01 -11.00 33.61
C GLU A 234 23.47 -10.93 33.66
N ALA A 235 22.91 -9.73 33.88
CA ALA A 235 21.47 -9.51 33.86
C ALA A 235 20.95 -9.60 32.43
N GLU A 236 21.60 -8.91 31.48
CA GLU A 236 21.23 -8.95 30.06
C GLU A 236 21.34 -10.35 29.44
N GLU A 237 22.35 -11.14 29.80
CA GLU A 237 22.42 -12.56 29.39
C GLU A 237 21.21 -13.34 29.90
N HIS A 238 20.77 -13.06 31.14
CA HIS A 238 19.62 -13.71 31.73
C HIS A 238 18.31 -13.30 31.05
N GLU A 239 18.13 -12.02 30.77
CA GLU A 239 16.97 -11.45 30.05
C GLU A 239 16.85 -12.10 28.67
N LEU A 240 17.94 -12.10 27.89
CA LEU A 240 17.97 -12.71 26.56
C LEU A 240 17.67 -14.22 26.59
N ALA A 241 18.18 -14.93 27.61
CA ALA A 241 17.86 -16.35 27.79
C ALA A 241 16.36 -16.56 28.10
N LEU A 242 15.73 -15.68 28.88
CA LEU A 242 14.29 -15.74 29.14
C LEU A 242 13.47 -15.49 27.86
N ILE A 243 13.88 -14.53 27.02
CA ILE A 243 13.23 -14.26 25.73
C ILE A 243 13.28 -15.51 24.84
N TYR A 244 14.45 -16.14 24.69
CA TYR A 244 14.57 -17.36 23.88
C TYR A 244 13.79 -18.55 24.44
N ARG A 245 13.69 -18.69 25.77
CA ARG A 245 12.81 -19.70 26.39
C ARG A 245 11.35 -19.45 26.07
N ALA A 246 10.90 -18.19 26.10
CA ALA A 246 9.54 -17.83 25.73
C ALA A 246 9.25 -18.14 24.24
N LYS A 247 10.28 -18.08 23.39
CA LYS A 247 10.21 -18.52 21.98
C LYS A 247 10.24 -20.04 21.79
N GLY A 248 10.44 -20.82 22.85
CA GLY A 248 10.35 -22.28 22.85
C GLY A 248 11.68 -23.03 22.93
N LEU A 249 12.81 -22.35 23.17
CA LEU A 249 14.08 -23.05 23.42
C LEU A 249 14.09 -23.69 24.82
N ASP A 250 14.76 -24.84 24.95
CA ASP A 250 15.03 -25.43 26.26
C ASP A 250 15.90 -24.48 27.11
N ALA A 251 15.79 -24.57 28.43
CA ALA A 251 16.52 -23.70 29.34
C ALA A 251 18.05 -23.73 29.14
N ASN A 252 18.62 -24.92 28.86
CA ASN A 252 20.06 -25.04 28.64
C ASN A 252 20.48 -24.46 27.28
N GLU A 253 19.66 -24.65 26.25
CA GLU A 253 19.93 -24.11 24.92
C GLU A 253 19.79 -22.59 24.88
N ALA A 254 18.74 -22.05 25.48
CA ALA A 254 18.52 -20.61 25.57
C ALA A 254 19.68 -19.90 26.29
N LYS A 255 20.13 -20.45 27.42
CA LYS A 255 21.30 -19.94 28.14
C LYS A 255 22.57 -20.00 27.29
N ARG A 256 22.79 -21.11 26.58
CA ARG A 256 23.96 -21.25 25.69
C ARG A 256 23.94 -20.24 24.55
N VAL A 257 22.78 -20.00 23.93
CA VAL A 257 22.62 -19.04 22.84
C VAL A 257 22.82 -17.61 23.35
N ALA A 258 22.18 -17.24 24.46
CA ALA A 258 22.34 -15.93 25.08
C ALA A 258 23.81 -15.63 25.40
N SER A 259 24.50 -16.55 26.08
CA SER A 259 25.92 -16.39 26.41
C SER A 259 26.82 -16.30 25.17
N GLN A 260 26.45 -16.97 24.07
CA GLN A 260 27.19 -16.87 22.81
C GLN A 260 26.99 -15.52 22.11
N MET A 261 25.79 -14.94 22.19
CA MET A 261 25.49 -13.61 21.65
C MET A 261 26.14 -12.50 22.47
N MET A 262 26.12 -12.62 23.80
CA MET A 262 26.72 -11.65 24.74
C MET A 262 28.26 -11.53 24.65
N ARG A 263 28.95 -12.42 23.91
CA ARG A 263 30.41 -12.33 23.69
C ARG A 263 30.85 -11.13 22.88
N ASP A 264 29.97 -10.64 22.02
CA ASP A 264 30.23 -9.53 21.10
C ASP A 264 29.18 -8.46 21.40
N LYS A 265 29.61 -7.35 22.02
CA LYS A 265 28.71 -6.30 22.51
C LYS A 265 27.87 -5.68 21.39
N ASP A 266 28.43 -5.56 20.19
CA ASP A 266 27.70 -4.99 19.06
C ASP A 266 26.58 -5.93 18.61
N LYS A 267 26.84 -7.25 18.62
CA LYS A 267 25.82 -8.26 18.30
C LYS A 267 24.81 -8.46 19.43
N ALA A 268 25.26 -8.35 20.68
CA ALA A 268 24.38 -8.38 21.85
C ALA A 268 23.38 -7.23 21.78
N LEU A 269 23.87 -6.00 21.54
CA LEU A 269 23.04 -4.81 21.40
C LEU A 269 22.07 -4.93 20.22
N ASP A 270 22.52 -5.37 19.04
CA ASP A 270 21.60 -5.57 17.90
C ASP A 270 20.54 -6.64 18.21
N THR A 271 20.93 -7.73 18.89
CA THR A 271 19.99 -8.80 19.27
C THR A 271 18.97 -8.31 20.30
N LEU A 272 19.41 -7.70 21.40
CA LEU A 272 18.54 -7.17 22.45
C LEU A 272 17.63 -6.05 21.90
N THR A 273 18.16 -5.17 21.06
CA THR A 273 17.35 -4.15 20.38
C THR A 273 16.20 -4.77 19.57
N ARG A 274 16.46 -5.86 18.85
CA ARG A 274 15.44 -6.54 18.03
C ARG A 274 14.49 -7.42 18.84
N GLU A 275 15.02 -8.10 19.84
CA GLU A 275 14.32 -9.16 20.56
C GLU A 275 13.60 -8.68 21.80
N GLU A 276 14.18 -7.73 22.51
CA GLU A 276 13.59 -7.11 23.70
C GLU A 276 12.81 -5.86 23.33
N LEU A 277 13.46 -4.89 22.67
CA LEU A 277 12.83 -3.60 22.36
C LEU A 277 11.85 -3.70 21.19
N GLY A 278 11.96 -4.77 20.38
CA GLY A 278 11.19 -4.93 19.16
C GLY A 278 11.51 -3.87 18.10
N LEU A 279 12.65 -3.21 18.22
CA LEU A 279 13.10 -2.15 17.32
C LEU A 279 14.01 -2.76 16.25
N ASP A 280 13.85 -2.34 15.00
CA ASP A 280 14.85 -2.60 13.97
C ASP A 280 15.72 -1.34 13.81
N PRO A 281 17.03 -1.41 14.14
CA PRO A 281 17.97 -0.31 13.91
C PRO A 281 17.97 0.23 12.48
N ALA A 282 17.62 -0.61 11.49
CA ALA A 282 17.55 -0.24 10.08
C ALA A 282 16.21 0.41 9.69
N GLU A 283 15.13 0.25 10.46
CA GLU A 283 13.78 0.73 10.14
C GLU A 283 13.27 1.84 11.07
N LEU A 284 14.18 2.64 11.65
CA LEU A 284 13.86 3.74 12.58
C LEU A 284 13.12 4.95 11.95
N GLY A 285 12.23 4.73 10.98
CA GLY A 285 11.33 5.74 10.41
C GLY A 285 11.88 6.54 9.22
N GLY A 286 13.03 6.17 8.67
CA GLY A 286 13.63 6.88 7.54
C GLY A 286 14.07 8.32 7.90
N ASN A 287 14.07 9.22 6.90
CA ASN A 287 14.44 10.62 7.09
C ASN A 287 13.18 11.49 7.38
N PRO A 288 13.08 12.12 8.57
CA PRO A 288 11.94 12.96 8.95
C PRO A 288 11.60 14.06 7.92
N TRP A 289 12.62 14.68 7.32
CA TRP A 289 12.43 15.74 6.33
C TRP A 289 11.83 15.23 5.03
N SER A 290 12.21 14.01 4.63
CA SER A 290 11.64 13.36 3.46
C SER A 290 10.17 13.02 3.68
N ALA A 291 9.85 12.43 4.83
CA ALA A 291 8.48 12.07 5.20
C ALA A 291 7.56 13.31 5.25
N ALA A 292 8.06 14.41 5.83
CA ALA A 292 7.37 15.70 5.86
C ALA A 292 7.12 16.27 4.45
N GLY A 293 8.13 16.26 3.59
CA GLY A 293 8.02 16.77 2.21
C GLY A 293 7.04 15.95 1.36
N VAL A 294 7.06 14.63 1.49
CA VAL A 294 6.12 13.74 0.80
C VAL A 294 4.69 14.01 1.28
N SER A 295 4.48 14.10 2.60
CA SER A 295 3.16 14.41 3.19
C SER A 295 2.63 15.77 2.73
N PHE A 296 3.47 16.80 2.71
CA PHE A 296 3.13 18.12 2.19
C PHE A 296 2.62 18.04 0.73
N CYS A 297 3.37 17.34 -0.13
CA CYS A 297 3.06 17.23 -1.55
C CYS A 297 1.77 16.46 -1.78
N LEU A 298 1.57 15.35 -1.07
CA LEU A 298 0.39 14.50 -1.22
C LEU A 298 -0.87 15.21 -0.73
N PHE A 299 -0.82 15.86 0.43
CA PHE A 299 -1.92 16.69 0.92
C PHE A 299 -2.27 17.78 -0.10
N SER A 300 -1.27 18.52 -0.59
CA SER A 300 -1.46 19.59 -1.57
C SER A 300 -2.07 19.07 -2.88
N ALA A 301 -1.61 17.92 -3.35
CA ALA A 301 -2.11 17.28 -4.56
C ALA A 301 -3.59 16.87 -4.42
N GLY A 302 -4.03 16.45 -3.24
CA GLY A 302 -5.45 16.22 -2.96
C GLY A 302 -6.27 17.51 -2.86
N ALA A 303 -5.76 18.47 -2.09
CA ALA A 303 -6.45 19.71 -1.75
C ALA A 303 -6.66 20.66 -2.95
N ILE A 304 -5.90 20.51 -4.04
CA ILE A 304 -6.00 21.40 -5.20
C ILE A 304 -7.28 21.20 -6.02
N PHE A 305 -7.81 19.96 -6.08
CA PHE A 305 -8.99 19.62 -6.87
C PHE A 305 -10.24 20.45 -6.54
N PRO A 306 -10.63 20.63 -5.26
CA PRO A 306 -11.79 21.45 -4.92
C PRO A 306 -11.56 22.95 -5.15
N VAL A 307 -10.31 23.42 -5.11
CA VAL A 307 -9.96 24.85 -5.31
C VAL A 307 -9.98 25.24 -6.78
N MET A 308 -9.48 24.34 -7.64
CA MET A 308 -9.20 24.62 -9.05
C MET A 308 -10.36 25.31 -9.81
N PRO A 309 -11.65 24.91 -9.66
CA PRO A 309 -12.75 25.54 -10.38
C PRO A 309 -12.95 27.03 -10.13
N PHE A 310 -12.58 27.50 -8.94
CA PHE A 310 -12.75 28.90 -8.54
C PHE A 310 -11.72 29.84 -9.19
N LEU A 311 -10.69 29.29 -9.86
CA LEU A 311 -9.73 30.08 -10.63
C LEU A 311 -10.31 30.62 -11.94
N TRP A 312 -11.26 29.91 -12.54
CA TRP A 312 -11.78 30.23 -13.88
C TRP A 312 -13.31 30.33 -13.97
N THR A 313 -14.06 29.80 -13.00
CA THR A 313 -15.54 29.85 -13.00
C THR A 313 -16.08 30.45 -11.71
N HIS A 314 -17.30 30.97 -11.75
CA HIS A 314 -17.89 31.75 -10.65
C HIS A 314 -19.31 31.32 -10.30
N GLY A 315 -19.72 31.61 -9.07
CA GLY A 315 -21.06 31.34 -8.56
C GLY A 315 -21.40 29.85 -8.52
N VAL A 316 -22.65 29.52 -8.83
CA VAL A 316 -23.16 28.14 -8.79
C VAL A 316 -22.37 27.21 -9.72
N SER A 317 -21.91 27.70 -10.88
CA SER A 317 -21.09 26.91 -11.80
C SER A 317 -19.78 26.45 -11.17
N ALA A 318 -19.12 27.29 -10.37
CA ALA A 318 -17.87 26.94 -9.69
C ALA A 318 -18.09 25.87 -8.62
N ILE A 319 -19.18 25.98 -7.88
CA ILE A 319 -19.56 25.01 -6.84
C ILE A 319 -19.85 23.64 -7.48
N VAL A 320 -20.61 23.60 -8.58
CA VAL A 320 -20.90 22.34 -9.29
C VAL A 320 -19.62 21.69 -9.80
N GLN A 321 -18.72 22.47 -10.41
CA GLN A 321 -17.42 21.96 -10.86
C GLN A 321 -16.54 21.48 -9.69
N CYS A 322 -16.55 22.18 -8.55
CA CYS A 322 -15.84 21.75 -7.33
C CYS A 322 -16.32 20.38 -6.85
N VAL A 323 -17.64 20.19 -6.78
CA VAL A 323 -18.23 18.90 -6.40
C VAL A 323 -17.85 17.81 -7.40
N VAL A 324 -17.98 18.07 -8.70
CA VAL A 324 -17.67 17.08 -9.75
C VAL A 324 -16.20 16.69 -9.74
N LEU A 325 -15.27 17.65 -9.70
CA LEU A 325 -13.84 17.36 -9.66
C LEU A 325 -13.44 16.62 -8.37
N SER A 326 -14.01 17.02 -7.23
CA SER A 326 -13.75 16.32 -5.96
C SER A 326 -14.28 14.89 -5.98
N MET A 327 -15.46 14.65 -6.55
CA MET A 327 -15.99 13.29 -6.74
C MET A 327 -15.10 12.44 -7.64
N LEU A 328 -14.59 13.00 -8.74
CA LEU A 328 -13.68 12.28 -9.64
C LEU A 328 -12.35 11.95 -8.93
N ALA A 329 -11.82 12.88 -8.13
CA ALA A 329 -10.63 12.65 -7.34
C ALA A 329 -10.86 11.58 -6.25
N LEU A 330 -11.98 11.65 -5.50
CA LEU A 330 -12.37 10.63 -4.51
C LEU A 330 -12.56 9.26 -5.16
N ALA A 331 -13.20 9.21 -6.33
CA ALA A 331 -13.35 7.97 -7.09
C ALA A 331 -11.98 7.41 -7.50
N SER A 332 -11.07 8.26 -7.96
CA SER A 332 -9.71 7.87 -8.36
C SER A 332 -8.92 7.30 -7.19
N ILE A 333 -8.96 7.96 -6.02
CA ILE A 333 -8.37 7.45 -4.77
C ILE A 333 -9.02 6.12 -4.36
N GLY A 334 -10.35 6.00 -4.47
CA GLY A 334 -11.08 4.78 -4.17
C GLY A 334 -10.72 3.61 -5.10
N VAL A 335 -10.58 3.86 -6.40
CA VAL A 335 -10.09 2.86 -7.37
C VAL A 335 -8.65 2.49 -7.06
N PHE A 336 -7.79 3.47 -6.79
CA PHE A 336 -6.38 3.22 -6.48
C PHE A 336 -6.23 2.36 -5.24
N THR A 337 -6.91 2.69 -4.14
CA THR A 337 -6.90 1.87 -2.91
C THR A 337 -7.45 0.46 -3.12
N SER A 338 -8.40 0.29 -4.03
CA SER A 338 -8.96 -1.03 -4.35
C SER A 338 -7.92 -2.01 -4.92
N LEU A 339 -6.85 -1.50 -5.51
CA LEU A 339 -5.76 -2.32 -6.05
C LEU A 339 -5.00 -3.06 -4.95
N PHE A 340 -5.01 -2.53 -3.73
CA PHE A 340 -4.20 -3.01 -2.61
C PHE A 340 -5.00 -3.71 -1.51
N ASN A 341 -6.33 -3.59 -1.51
CA ASN A 341 -7.19 -4.12 -0.45
C ASN A 341 -8.12 -5.27 -0.89
N GLY A 342 -7.99 -5.75 -2.13
CA GLY A 342 -8.76 -6.88 -2.67
C GLY A 342 -10.26 -6.64 -2.85
N ARG A 343 -10.76 -5.41 -2.63
CA ARG A 343 -12.18 -5.08 -2.84
C ARG A 343 -12.43 -4.61 -4.28
N SER A 344 -13.67 -4.75 -4.75
CA SER A 344 -14.04 -4.28 -6.09
C SER A 344 -13.86 -2.76 -6.23
N ALA A 345 -13.25 -2.31 -7.33
CA ALA A 345 -12.99 -0.90 -7.60
C ALA A 345 -14.23 0.00 -7.51
N GLY A 346 -15.37 -0.48 -8.02
CA GLY A 346 -16.64 0.26 -7.97
C GLY A 346 -17.13 0.50 -6.55
N PHE A 347 -17.03 -0.50 -5.67
CA PHE A 347 -17.40 -0.37 -4.26
C PHE A 347 -16.50 0.64 -3.53
N SER A 348 -15.18 0.54 -3.72
CA SER A 348 -14.23 1.45 -3.06
C SER A 348 -14.39 2.90 -3.52
N ALA A 349 -14.61 3.13 -4.83
CA ALA A 349 -14.90 4.44 -5.38
C ALA A 349 -16.21 5.02 -4.87
N LEU A 350 -17.29 4.22 -4.89
CA LEU A 350 -18.61 4.65 -4.42
C LEU A 350 -18.57 5.01 -2.93
N ARG A 351 -17.94 4.17 -2.10
CA ARG A 351 -17.76 4.43 -0.67
C ARG A 351 -17.09 5.78 -0.44
N GLN A 352 -16.01 6.07 -1.17
CA GLN A 352 -15.25 7.30 -1.00
C GLN A 352 -16.04 8.54 -1.40
N ILE A 353 -16.76 8.46 -2.52
CA ILE A 353 -17.66 9.53 -2.98
C ILE A 353 -18.76 9.78 -1.96
N VAL A 354 -19.45 8.74 -1.49
CA VAL A 354 -20.59 8.87 -0.58
C VAL A 354 -20.15 9.52 0.73
N ILE A 355 -19.05 9.05 1.34
CA ILE A 355 -18.54 9.62 2.59
C ILE A 355 -18.13 11.09 2.38
N GLY A 356 -17.41 11.39 1.29
CA GLY A 356 -16.98 12.76 0.99
C GLY A 356 -18.15 13.71 0.74
N LEU A 357 -19.19 13.26 0.01
CA LEU A 357 -20.40 14.06 -0.23
C LEU A 357 -21.21 14.28 1.05
N ILE A 358 -21.32 13.29 1.92
CA ILE A 358 -21.99 13.45 3.22
C ILE A 358 -21.27 14.50 4.07
N ALA A 359 -19.94 14.42 4.15
CA ALA A 359 -19.13 15.38 4.91
C ALA A 359 -19.27 16.81 4.33
N ALA A 360 -19.19 16.95 3.01
CA ALA A 360 -19.35 18.24 2.33
C ALA A 360 -20.77 18.81 2.45
N ALA A 361 -21.80 17.97 2.37
CA ALA A 361 -23.19 18.38 2.58
C ALA A 361 -23.41 18.86 4.02
N PHE A 362 -22.81 18.17 4.99
CA PHE A 362 -22.83 18.59 6.39
C PHE A 362 -22.17 19.96 6.57
N THR A 363 -20.95 20.17 6.08
CA THR A 363 -20.28 21.47 6.24
C THR A 363 -20.98 22.59 5.47
N PHE A 364 -21.52 22.32 4.28
CA PHE A 364 -22.36 23.28 3.56
C PHE A 364 -23.60 23.69 4.37
N GLY A 365 -24.28 22.70 4.99
CA GLY A 365 -25.42 22.95 5.87
C GLY A 365 -25.06 23.81 7.09
N VAL A 366 -23.95 23.48 7.77
CA VAL A 366 -23.42 24.29 8.88
C VAL A 366 -23.08 25.70 8.42
N GLY A 367 -22.39 25.83 7.30
CA GLY A 367 -22.07 27.13 6.69
C GLY A 367 -23.31 27.97 6.40
N ARG A 368 -24.38 27.34 5.89
CA ARG A 368 -25.66 28.01 5.65
C ARG A 368 -26.32 28.50 6.95
N LEU A 369 -26.29 27.71 8.02
CA LEU A 369 -26.83 28.11 9.33
C LEU A 369 -26.06 29.28 9.94
N LEU A 370 -24.73 29.23 9.87
CA LEU A 370 -23.85 30.29 10.37
C LEU A 370 -23.96 31.57 9.52
N GLY A 371 -23.99 31.45 8.20
CA GLY A 371 -24.16 32.59 7.30
C GLY A 371 -25.47 33.34 7.52
N VAL A 372 -26.57 32.63 7.82
CA VAL A 372 -27.85 33.26 8.19
C VAL A 372 -27.78 33.98 9.54
N SER A 373 -26.89 33.57 10.45
CA SER A 373 -26.76 34.14 11.80
C SER A 373 -25.77 35.31 11.89
N ILE A 374 -24.83 35.41 10.95
CA ILE A 374 -23.75 36.43 10.93
C ILE A 374 -24.07 37.58 9.96
N SER A 375 -25.06 37.39 9.07
CA SER A 375 -25.42 38.37 8.03
C SER A 375 -26.45 39.41 8.43
#